data_AF-A0A453Q049-F1
#
_entry.id   AF-A0A453Q049-F1
#
_cell.length_a   1.000
_cell.length_b   1.000
_cell.length_c   1.000
_cell.angle_alpha   90.00
_cell.angle_beta   90.00
_cell.angle_gamma   90.00
#
_symmetry.space_group_name_H-M   'P 1'
#
loop_
_entity.id
_entity.type
_entity.pdbx_description
1 polymer ?
#
loop_
_entity_poly.entity_id
_entity_poly.type
_entity_poly.pdbx_seq_one_letter_code
_entity_poly.pdbx_strand_id
1 'polypeptide(L)'
;PRRTLSPRRWKLLFNEEGCLDAAGMIMRVQRGGVHPNIKGEVWEYLLGCYDPKSTTEQRNQLRQQRSRLEYEKLKTKCREMDTTVGSGRVITMPVITEDGQPIEDPNSTGEQQTNNGPLTKEVIQWKLLLHQIGLDVNRTDRTLVYYESQENLARLWDILTVYAWVDTDIGYCQGMSDLCSPISIILEHEADAFWCFERLMRRVRENFKSTSTTIGVRSQLTTLSTIMKTVDPKL
;
A
#
# COMPACT_ATOMS: atom_id res chain seq x y z
N PRO A 1 27.74 19.37 2.75
CA PRO A 1 26.35 18.86 2.72
C PRO A 1 25.93 18.43 1.30
N ARG A 2 25.57 17.16 1.11
CA ARG A 2 25.05 16.67 -0.18
C ARG A 2 23.65 17.26 -0.38
N ARG A 3 23.38 17.91 -1.52
CA ARG A 3 22.09 18.56 -1.81
C ARG A 3 21.09 17.52 -2.32
N THR A 4 19.86 17.56 -1.81
CA THR A 4 18.73 16.77 -2.31
C THR A 4 18.46 17.05 -3.79
N LEU A 5 17.79 16.12 -4.47
CA LEU A 5 17.20 16.38 -5.77
C LEU A 5 16.13 17.46 -5.62
N SER A 6 16.39 18.66 -6.15
CA SER A 6 15.47 19.80 -6.07
C SER A 6 14.43 19.79 -7.20
N PRO A 7 13.29 20.48 -7.05
CA PRO A 7 12.26 20.55 -8.10
C PRO A 7 12.79 21.06 -9.45
N ARG A 8 13.70 22.04 -9.43
CA ARG A 8 14.35 22.54 -10.64
C ARG A 8 15.18 21.46 -11.34
N ARG A 9 15.96 20.69 -10.57
CA ARG A 9 16.79 19.62 -11.13
C ARG A 9 15.97 18.43 -11.61
N TRP A 10 14.85 18.15 -10.94
CA TRP A 10 13.90 17.12 -11.35
C TRP A 10 13.37 17.38 -12.76
N LYS A 11 12.90 18.61 -13.03
CA LYS A 11 12.43 19.00 -14.37
C LYS A 11 13.46 18.83 -15.48
N LEU A 12 14.75 19.04 -15.16
CA LEU A 12 15.85 18.89 -16.12
C LEU A 12 16.22 17.43 -16.44
N LEU A 13 15.65 16.45 -15.73
CA LEU A 13 15.85 15.03 -16.03
C LEU A 13 14.89 14.53 -17.11
N PHE A 14 13.93 15.35 -17.53
CA PHE A 14 12.99 15.00 -18.59
C PHE A 14 13.41 15.61 -19.93
N ASN A 15 13.25 14.84 -21.00
CA ASN A 15 13.37 15.36 -22.36
C ASN A 15 12.06 16.06 -22.82
N GLU A 16 12.02 16.53 -24.06
CA GLU A 16 10.86 17.25 -24.62
C GLU A 16 9.59 16.39 -24.69
N GLU A 17 9.72 15.08 -24.89
CA GLU A 17 8.61 14.12 -24.90
C GLU A 17 8.14 13.74 -23.49
N GLY A 18 8.92 14.10 -22.46
CA GLY A 18 8.70 13.73 -21.07
C GLY A 18 9.29 12.39 -20.65
N CYS A 19 10.19 11.79 -21.42
CA CYS A 19 10.95 10.61 -20.99
C CYS A 19 12.00 11.02 -19.94
N LEU A 20 12.17 10.20 -18.91
CA LEU A 20 13.03 10.45 -17.75
C LEU A 20 14.42 9.83 -17.92
N ASP A 21 15.48 10.60 -17.62
CA ASP A 21 16.82 10.09 -17.34
C ASP A 21 16.85 9.35 -15.98
N ALA A 22 16.50 8.06 -16.02
CA ALA A 22 16.43 7.20 -14.84
C ALA A 22 17.79 7.06 -14.13
N ALA A 23 18.88 6.96 -14.89
CA ALA A 23 20.22 6.82 -14.33
C ALA A 23 20.62 8.09 -13.58
N GLY A 24 20.38 9.26 -14.18
CA GLY A 24 20.60 10.56 -13.57
C GLY A 24 19.72 10.81 -12.34
N MET A 25 18.48 10.31 -12.33
CA MET A 25 17.60 10.34 -11.16
C MET A 25 18.20 9.50 -10.02
N ILE A 26 18.44 8.20 -10.25
CA ILE A 26 18.91 7.25 -9.22
C ILE A 26 20.19 7.76 -8.57
N MET A 27 21.16 8.22 -9.36
CA MET A 27 22.43 8.74 -8.86
C MET A 27 22.24 9.94 -7.91
N ARG A 28 21.31 10.84 -8.22
CA ARG A 28 21.03 12.03 -7.40
C ARG A 28 20.31 11.65 -6.10
N VAL A 29 19.32 10.75 -6.20
CA VAL A 29 18.57 10.24 -5.04
C VAL A 29 19.52 9.51 -4.08
N GLN A 30 20.37 8.61 -4.56
CA GLN A 30 21.33 7.89 -3.73
C GLN A 30 22.35 8.82 -3.04
N ARG A 31 22.75 9.92 -3.70
CA ARG A 31 23.72 10.85 -3.14
C ARG A 31 23.14 11.77 -2.08
N GLY A 32 21.93 12.29 -2.28
CA GLY A 32 21.42 13.40 -1.47
C GLY A 32 19.95 13.27 -1.05
N GLY A 33 19.25 12.22 -1.42
CA GLY A 33 17.81 12.07 -1.20
C GLY A 33 16.96 12.97 -2.10
N VAL A 34 15.67 13.06 -1.76
CA VAL A 34 14.64 13.77 -2.54
C VAL A 34 14.07 14.93 -1.74
N HIS A 35 13.90 16.09 -2.38
CA HIS A 35 13.24 17.23 -1.76
C HIS A 35 11.75 16.93 -1.50
N PRO A 36 11.18 17.27 -0.31
CA PRO A 36 9.80 16.94 0.06
C PRO A 36 8.75 17.21 -1.03
N ASN A 37 8.78 18.40 -1.64
CA ASN A 37 7.79 18.83 -2.65
C ASN A 37 7.73 17.99 -3.94
N ILE A 38 8.73 17.13 -4.20
CA ILE A 38 8.72 16.25 -5.37
C ILE A 38 8.79 14.77 -4.98
N LYS A 39 8.65 14.44 -3.68
CA LYS A 39 8.74 13.05 -3.22
C LYS A 39 7.68 12.18 -3.90
N GLY A 40 6.44 12.66 -3.99
CA GLY A 40 5.35 11.94 -4.65
C GLY A 40 5.69 11.54 -6.08
N GLU A 41 5.99 12.52 -6.93
CA GLU A 41 6.36 12.29 -8.32
C GLU A 41 7.55 11.35 -8.47
N VAL A 42 8.62 11.53 -7.67
CA VAL A 42 9.83 10.71 -7.76
C VAL A 42 9.55 9.27 -7.30
N TRP A 43 8.72 9.08 -6.27
CA TRP A 43 8.39 7.75 -5.75
C TRP A 43 7.61 6.91 -6.76
N GLU A 44 6.75 7.52 -7.57
CA GLU A 44 6.04 6.81 -8.65
C GLU A 44 7.02 6.18 -9.66
N TYR A 45 8.19 6.79 -9.91
CA TYR A 45 9.24 6.16 -10.73
C TYR A 45 10.07 5.13 -9.94
N LEU A 46 10.43 5.42 -8.69
CA LEU A 46 11.25 4.49 -7.87
C LEU A 46 10.51 3.18 -7.59
N LEU A 47 9.20 3.25 -7.34
CA LEU A 47 8.32 2.09 -7.14
C LEU A 47 7.90 1.46 -8.47
N GLY A 48 8.24 2.08 -9.60
CA GLY A 48 8.03 1.53 -10.94
C GLY A 48 6.60 1.65 -11.43
N CYS A 49 5.81 2.59 -10.91
CA CYS A 49 4.48 2.93 -11.43
C CYS A 49 4.56 3.46 -12.85
N TYR A 50 5.64 4.19 -13.16
CA TYR A 50 5.93 4.70 -14.49
C TYR A 50 7.22 4.11 -15.06
N ASP A 51 7.15 3.72 -16.33
CA ASP A 51 8.33 3.42 -17.13
C ASP A 51 9.07 4.74 -17.40
N PRO A 52 10.37 4.88 -17.08
CA PRO A 52 11.14 6.07 -17.41
C PRO A 52 11.12 6.43 -18.91
N LYS A 53 10.90 5.46 -19.80
CA LYS A 53 10.79 5.69 -21.25
C LYS A 53 9.40 6.12 -21.71
N SER A 54 8.42 6.19 -20.81
CA SER A 54 7.09 6.68 -21.15
C SER A 54 7.08 8.19 -21.40
N THR A 55 6.18 8.65 -22.27
CA THR A 55 5.95 10.08 -22.50
C THR A 55 5.01 10.67 -21.45
N THR A 56 4.94 11.99 -21.35
CA THR A 56 4.00 12.67 -20.45
C THR A 56 2.54 12.28 -20.76
N GLU A 57 2.18 12.20 -22.04
CA GLU A 57 0.83 11.82 -22.45
C GLU A 57 0.49 10.39 -22.06
N GLN A 58 1.41 9.44 -22.31
CA GLN A 58 1.22 8.04 -21.93
C GLN A 58 1.03 7.89 -20.42
N ARG A 59 1.79 8.62 -19.60
CA ARG A 59 1.62 8.61 -18.14
C ARG A 59 0.31 9.22 -17.70
N ASN A 60 -0.13 10.31 -18.32
CA ASN A 60 -1.41 10.93 -17.99
C ASN A 60 -2.58 9.99 -18.30
N GLN A 61 -2.55 9.32 -19.45
CA GLN A 61 -3.53 8.29 -19.81
C GLN A 61 -3.50 7.12 -18.81
N LEU A 62 -2.30 6.62 -18.48
CA LEU A 62 -2.12 5.54 -17.50
C LEU A 62 -2.68 5.92 -16.12
N ARG A 63 -2.41 7.14 -15.64
CA ARG A 63 -2.90 7.65 -14.36
C ARG A 63 -4.43 7.77 -14.35
N GLN A 64 -5.00 8.49 -15.32
CA GLN A 64 -6.42 8.83 -15.32
C GLN A 64 -7.32 7.64 -15.67
N GLN A 65 -7.06 7.01 -16.81
CA GLN A 65 -8.02 6.07 -17.41
C GLN A 65 -7.82 4.63 -16.96
N ARG A 66 -6.57 4.23 -16.67
CA ARG A 66 -6.28 2.87 -16.27
C ARG A 66 -6.24 2.76 -14.75
N SER A 67 -5.28 3.44 -14.13
CA SER A 67 -4.95 3.27 -12.72
C SER A 67 -6.08 3.72 -11.77
N ARG A 68 -6.59 4.95 -11.93
CA ARG A 68 -7.64 5.47 -11.05
C ARG A 68 -8.97 4.76 -11.25
N LEU A 69 -9.39 4.56 -12.50
CA LEU A 69 -10.65 3.87 -12.79
C LEU A 69 -10.63 2.39 -12.36
N GLU A 70 -9.52 1.67 -12.57
CA GLU A 70 -9.38 0.28 -12.10
C GLU A 70 -9.45 0.21 -10.57
N TYR A 71 -8.79 1.14 -9.87
CA TYR A 71 -8.87 1.19 -8.41
C TYR A 71 -10.30 1.45 -7.92
N GLU A 72 -11.02 2.41 -8.51
CA GLU A 72 -12.42 2.66 -8.12
C GLU A 72 -13.32 1.45 -8.35
N LYS A 73 -13.11 0.69 -9.43
CA LYS A 73 -13.84 -0.59 -9.66
C LYS A 73 -13.54 -1.61 -8.57
N LEU A 74 -12.27 -1.77 -8.18
CA LEU A 74 -11.87 -2.67 -7.10
C LEU A 74 -12.47 -2.24 -5.76
N LYS A 75 -12.41 -0.94 -5.44
CA LYS A 75 -12.99 -0.36 -4.24
C LYS A 75 -14.51 -0.54 -4.20
N THR A 76 -15.18 -0.38 -5.33
CA THR A 76 -16.63 -0.60 -5.48
C THR A 76 -16.99 -2.05 -5.22
N LYS A 77 -16.25 -3.00 -5.80
CA LYS A 77 -16.44 -4.43 -5.53
C LYS A 77 -16.24 -4.77 -4.05
N CYS A 78 -15.23 -4.18 -3.40
CA CYS A 78 -15.03 -4.34 -1.96
C CYS A 78 -16.19 -3.74 -1.15
N ARG A 79 -16.73 -2.59 -1.57
CA ARG A 79 -17.88 -1.94 -0.94
C ARG A 79 -19.17 -2.73 -1.05
N GLU A 80 -19.39 -3.42 -2.17
CA GLU A 80 -20.53 -4.33 -2.36
C GLU A 80 -20.49 -5.50 -1.38
N MET A 81 -19.28 -5.97 -1.02
CA MET A 81 -19.09 -7.03 -0.03
C MET A 81 -19.14 -6.50 1.41
N ASP A 82 -18.65 -5.28 1.65
CA ASP A 82 -18.70 -4.61 2.95
C ASP A 82 -18.85 -3.09 2.79
N THR A 83 -19.99 -2.55 3.22
CA THR A 83 -20.34 -1.14 3.04
C THR A 83 -19.40 -0.17 3.78
N THR A 84 -18.57 -0.67 4.71
CA THR A 84 -17.60 0.15 5.42
C THR A 84 -16.47 0.63 4.50
N VAL A 85 -16.17 -0.10 3.42
CA VAL A 85 -15.12 0.27 2.46
C VAL A 85 -15.45 1.58 1.73
N GLY A 86 -14.63 2.59 1.92
CA GLY A 86 -14.85 3.93 1.39
C GLY A 86 -15.92 4.75 2.11
N SER A 87 -16.37 4.33 3.30
CA SER A 87 -17.32 5.09 4.12
C SER A 87 -16.66 6.15 5.01
N GLY A 88 -15.32 6.16 5.07
CA GLY A 88 -14.58 6.99 6.03
C GLY A 88 -14.49 6.39 7.44
N ARG A 89 -14.98 5.15 7.64
CA ARG A 89 -14.90 4.42 8.91
C ARG A 89 -13.89 3.27 8.81
N VAL A 90 -13.37 2.85 9.95
CA VAL A 90 -12.42 1.75 10.08
C VAL A 90 -13.04 0.66 10.95
N ILE A 91 -12.98 -0.59 10.48
CA ILE A 91 -13.45 -1.75 11.25
C ILE A 91 -12.36 -2.17 12.23
N THR A 92 -12.63 -2.13 13.54
CA THR A 92 -11.70 -2.61 14.58
C THR A 92 -12.23 -3.81 15.36
N MET A 93 -13.48 -4.21 15.12
CA MET A 93 -14.12 -5.37 15.73
C MET A 93 -14.44 -6.43 14.66
N PRO A 94 -14.38 -7.72 14.98
CA PRO A 94 -14.76 -8.78 14.05
C PRO A 94 -16.22 -8.63 13.63
N VAL A 95 -16.49 -8.57 12.32
CA VAL A 95 -17.85 -8.42 11.76
C VAL A 95 -18.50 -9.78 11.50
N ILE A 96 -17.69 -10.82 11.33
CA ILE A 96 -18.15 -12.19 11.07
C ILE A 96 -17.35 -13.20 11.91
N THR A 97 -17.98 -14.33 12.18
CA THR A 97 -17.34 -15.53 12.75
C THR A 97 -16.56 -16.30 11.67
N GLU A 98 -15.71 -17.26 12.07
CA GLU A 98 -14.98 -18.14 11.14
C GLU A 98 -15.92 -18.95 10.22
N ASP A 99 -17.15 -19.22 10.68
CA ASP A 99 -18.20 -19.91 9.94
C ASP A 99 -19.00 -18.99 9.00
N GLY A 100 -18.63 -17.71 8.90
CA GLY A 100 -19.28 -16.72 8.04
C GLY A 100 -20.60 -16.17 8.58
N GLN A 101 -20.94 -16.45 9.84
CA GLN A 101 -22.12 -15.85 10.49
C GLN A 101 -21.81 -14.43 10.98
N PRO A 102 -22.68 -13.44 10.75
CA PRO A 102 -22.51 -12.09 11.29
C PRO A 102 -22.43 -12.08 12.82
N ILE A 103 -21.55 -11.25 13.38
CA ILE A 103 -21.49 -11.00 14.83
C ILE A 103 -22.36 -9.76 15.10
N GLU A 104 -23.44 -9.94 15.87
CA GLU A 104 -24.31 -8.83 16.28
C GLU A 104 -23.59 -7.94 17.29
N ASP A 105 -23.43 -6.67 16.95
CA ASP A 105 -22.92 -5.65 17.86
C ASP A 105 -24.11 -5.08 18.67
N PRO A 106 -24.11 -5.16 20.02
CA PRO A 106 -25.28 -4.75 20.82
C PRO A 106 -25.62 -3.25 20.76
N ASN A 107 -24.79 -2.43 20.11
CA ASN A 107 -24.94 -0.98 20.02
C ASN A 107 -25.22 -0.44 18.59
N SER A 108 -25.35 -1.28 17.57
CA SER A 108 -25.70 -0.81 16.22
C SER A 108 -27.21 -0.63 16.07
N THR A 109 -27.66 0.63 16.05
CA THR A 109 -28.99 1.02 15.54
C THR A 109 -29.15 0.48 14.12
N GLY A 110 -30.18 -0.34 13.94
CA GLY A 110 -30.33 -1.18 12.76
C GLY A 110 -30.36 -0.42 11.44
N GLU A 111 -29.53 -0.88 10.51
CA GLU A 111 -29.88 -0.92 9.10
C GLU A 111 -29.78 -2.37 8.63
N GLN A 112 -30.90 -2.85 8.12
CA GLN A 112 -31.20 -4.23 7.81
C GLN A 112 -30.38 -4.74 6.61
N GLN A 113 -29.92 -5.98 6.76
CA GLN A 113 -29.83 -7.05 5.76
C GLN A 113 -30.08 -6.61 4.31
N THR A 114 -29.01 -6.59 3.51
CA THR A 114 -29.13 -6.81 2.07
C THR A 114 -28.88 -8.30 1.78
N ASN A 115 -29.91 -8.92 1.21
CA ASN A 115 -29.95 -10.26 0.63
C ASN A 115 -28.58 -10.85 0.26
N ASN A 116 -28.08 -11.82 1.02
CA ASN A 116 -26.94 -12.61 0.58
C ASN A 116 -27.31 -14.09 0.57
N GLY A 117 -27.23 -14.68 -0.63
CA GLY A 117 -26.97 -16.11 -0.76
C GLY A 117 -25.67 -16.48 -0.01
N PRO A 118 -25.32 -17.77 0.06
CA PRO A 118 -24.15 -18.21 0.81
C PRO A 118 -22.90 -17.40 0.39
N LEU A 119 -22.28 -16.71 1.36
CA LEU A 119 -21.03 -15.98 1.15
C LEU A 119 -19.98 -16.96 0.65
N THR A 120 -19.21 -16.58 -0.38
CA THR A 120 -18.13 -17.43 -0.84
C THR A 120 -17.00 -17.47 0.19
N LYS A 121 -16.24 -18.57 0.18
CA LYS A 121 -15.13 -18.78 1.12
C LYS A 121 -14.11 -17.63 1.08
N GLU A 122 -13.87 -17.07 -0.11
CA GLU A 122 -12.95 -15.95 -0.32
C GLU A 122 -13.44 -14.67 0.37
N VAL A 123 -14.75 -14.39 0.31
CA VAL A 123 -15.34 -13.22 0.97
C VAL A 123 -15.27 -13.34 2.48
N ILE A 124 -15.54 -14.54 3.02
CA ILE A 124 -15.39 -14.82 4.46
C ILE A 124 -13.93 -14.60 4.88
N GLN A 125 -12.97 -15.19 4.18
CA GLN A 125 -11.55 -15.05 4.51
C GLN A 125 -11.09 -13.58 4.46
N TRP A 126 -11.52 -12.83 3.45
CA TRP A 126 -11.20 -11.40 3.35
C TRP A 126 -11.85 -10.57 4.48
N LYS A 127 -13.13 -10.82 4.80
CA LYS A 127 -13.82 -10.14 5.90
C LYS A 127 -13.17 -10.39 7.26
N LEU A 128 -12.62 -11.58 7.49
CA LEU A 128 -11.86 -11.90 8.70
C LEU A 128 -10.59 -11.03 8.83
N LEU A 129 -9.99 -10.56 7.72
CA LEU A 129 -8.81 -9.68 7.77
C LEU A 129 -9.15 -8.23 8.14
N LEU A 130 -10.37 -7.76 7.90
CA LEU A 130 -10.72 -6.33 8.01
C LEU A 130 -10.49 -5.74 9.40
N HIS A 131 -10.85 -6.49 10.44
CA HIS A 131 -10.65 -6.05 11.82
C HIS A 131 -9.15 -5.98 12.17
N GLN A 132 -8.35 -6.94 11.71
CA GLN A 132 -6.90 -6.95 11.92
C GLN A 132 -6.25 -5.73 11.24
N ILE A 133 -6.64 -5.44 10.00
CA ILE A 133 -6.18 -4.24 9.27
C ILE A 133 -6.54 -2.99 10.08
N GLY A 134 -7.77 -2.88 10.58
CA GLY A 134 -8.16 -1.69 11.34
C GLY A 134 -7.45 -1.54 12.68
N LEU A 135 -7.15 -2.64 13.39
CA LEU A 135 -6.33 -2.60 14.60
C LEU A 135 -4.90 -2.14 14.30
N ASP A 136 -4.30 -2.56 13.18
CA ASP A 136 -2.96 -2.15 12.77
C ASP A 136 -2.93 -0.70 12.29
N VAL A 137 -3.89 -0.28 11.47
CA VAL A 137 -4.05 1.12 11.04
C VAL A 137 -4.20 2.03 12.25
N ASN A 138 -5.06 1.65 13.21
CA ASN A 138 -5.24 2.45 14.41
C ASN A 138 -3.93 2.57 15.20
N ARG A 139 -3.01 1.59 15.14
CA ARG A 139 -1.71 1.64 15.83
C ARG A 139 -0.60 2.36 15.04
N THR A 140 -0.78 2.53 13.73
CA THR A 140 0.27 3.02 12.82
C THR A 140 0.56 4.50 13.06
N ASP A 141 1.84 4.84 13.29
CA ASP A 141 2.39 6.20 13.30
C ASP A 141 1.54 7.27 14.05
N ARG A 142 0.94 6.92 15.19
CA ARG A 142 0.05 7.80 15.98
C ARG A 142 0.66 9.15 16.40
N THR A 143 1.98 9.27 16.39
CA THR A 143 2.67 10.52 16.71
C THR A 143 2.69 11.51 15.54
N LEU A 144 2.30 11.09 14.33
CA LEU A 144 2.22 11.95 13.17
C LEU A 144 0.88 12.68 13.12
N VAL A 145 0.92 14.01 13.05
CA VAL A 145 -0.26 14.89 12.88
C VAL A 145 -1.15 14.46 11.71
N TYR A 146 -0.57 13.87 10.67
CA TYR A 146 -1.30 13.33 9.53
C TYR A 146 -2.41 12.34 9.93
N TYR A 147 -2.14 11.46 10.91
CA TYR A 147 -3.10 10.43 11.36
C TYR A 147 -4.03 10.87 12.48
N GLU A 148 -3.98 12.15 12.90
CA GLU A 148 -5.02 12.72 13.77
C GLU A 148 -6.37 12.82 13.04
N SER A 149 -6.34 12.98 11.71
CA SER A 149 -7.55 12.98 10.89
C SER A 149 -8.05 11.55 10.63
N GLN A 150 -9.32 11.31 10.97
CA GLN A 150 -10.00 10.03 10.68
C GLN A 150 -10.07 9.74 9.17
N GLU A 151 -10.10 10.76 8.33
CA GLU A 151 -10.10 10.60 6.87
C GLU A 151 -8.80 9.92 6.40
N ASN A 152 -7.65 10.31 6.96
CA ASN A 152 -6.34 9.75 6.60
C ASN A 152 -6.16 8.31 7.12
N LEU A 153 -6.73 8.00 8.29
CA LEU A 153 -6.79 6.63 8.81
C LEU A 153 -7.69 5.76 7.94
N ALA A 154 -8.90 6.24 7.60
CA ALA A 154 -9.83 5.51 6.74
C ALA A 154 -9.24 5.29 5.34
N ARG A 155 -8.53 6.27 4.78
CA ARG A 155 -7.80 6.13 3.53
C ARG A 155 -6.74 5.04 3.58
N LEU A 156 -5.93 5.00 4.65
CA LEU A 156 -4.93 3.95 4.82
C LEU A 156 -5.59 2.56 4.93
N TRP A 157 -6.69 2.49 5.67
CA TRP A 157 -7.48 1.27 5.82
C TRP A 157 -8.10 0.81 4.50
N ASP A 158 -8.66 1.72 3.69
CA ASP A 158 -9.23 1.42 2.38
C ASP A 158 -8.18 0.83 1.43
N ILE A 159 -6.99 1.45 1.35
CA ILE A 159 -5.90 0.97 0.49
C ILE A 159 -5.49 -0.46 0.86
N LEU A 160 -5.30 -0.74 2.16
CA LEU A 160 -4.91 -2.06 2.65
C LEU A 160 -6.02 -3.10 2.44
N THR A 161 -7.26 -2.70 2.65
CA THR A 161 -8.45 -3.53 2.50
C THR A 161 -8.65 -3.94 1.03
N VAL A 162 -8.52 -3.00 0.11
CA VAL A 162 -8.57 -3.29 -1.34
C VAL A 162 -7.38 -4.16 -1.75
N TYR A 163 -6.18 -3.92 -1.22
CA TYR A 163 -5.02 -4.77 -1.52
C TYR A 163 -5.23 -6.22 -1.06
N ALA A 164 -5.75 -6.43 0.15
CA ALA A 164 -6.01 -7.76 0.69
C ALA A 164 -7.02 -8.57 -0.16
N TRP A 165 -7.88 -7.88 -0.91
CA TRP A 165 -8.77 -8.51 -1.89
C TRP A 165 -8.08 -8.82 -3.23
N VAL A 166 -7.08 -8.02 -3.62
CA VAL A 166 -6.37 -8.17 -4.90
C VAL A 166 -5.35 -9.30 -4.87
N ASP A 167 -4.58 -9.44 -3.79
CA ASP A 167 -3.61 -10.54 -3.60
C ASP A 167 -4.09 -11.45 -2.47
N THR A 168 -5.13 -12.25 -2.72
CA THR A 168 -5.74 -13.13 -1.70
C THR A 168 -4.80 -14.23 -1.19
N ASP A 169 -3.76 -14.58 -1.96
CA ASP A 169 -2.73 -15.53 -1.52
C ASP A 169 -1.96 -15.02 -0.30
N ILE A 170 -1.77 -13.69 -0.23
CA ILE A 170 -1.11 -13.02 0.91
C ILE A 170 -2.15 -12.46 1.86
N GLY A 171 -3.21 -11.87 1.31
CA GLY A 171 -4.19 -11.08 2.04
C GLY A 171 -3.52 -9.91 2.74
N TYR A 172 -3.56 -9.94 4.07
CA TYR A 172 -2.94 -8.94 4.94
C TYR A 172 -2.02 -9.61 5.95
N CYS A 173 -0.84 -9.02 6.15
CA CYS A 173 0.12 -9.41 7.17
C CYS A 173 0.50 -8.19 8.00
N GLN A 174 0.74 -8.42 9.30
CA GLN A 174 1.18 -7.36 10.21
C GLN A 174 2.46 -6.68 9.68
N GLY A 175 2.48 -5.34 9.76
CA GLY A 175 3.58 -4.50 9.25
C GLY A 175 3.35 -3.97 7.83
N MET A 176 2.35 -4.49 7.11
CA MET A 176 1.95 -3.91 5.82
C MET A 176 1.38 -2.50 5.97
N SER A 177 0.75 -2.16 7.10
CA SER A 177 0.31 -0.80 7.40
C SER A 177 1.49 0.16 7.53
N ASP A 178 2.59 -0.25 8.17
CA ASP A 178 3.80 0.55 8.33
C ASP A 178 4.50 0.80 6.99
N LEU A 179 4.43 -0.17 6.06
CA LEU A 179 4.92 0.01 4.68
C LEU A 179 4.03 0.95 3.85
N CYS A 180 2.72 0.86 4.03
CA CYS A 180 1.75 1.68 3.29
C CYS A 180 1.67 3.12 3.81
N SER A 181 1.89 3.34 5.11
CA SER A 181 1.84 4.65 5.77
C SER A 181 2.63 5.74 5.02
N PRO A 182 3.94 5.61 4.79
CA PRO A 182 4.72 6.63 4.10
C PRO A 182 4.25 6.87 2.66
N ILE A 183 3.73 5.83 1.98
CA ILE A 183 3.18 5.97 0.62
C ILE A 183 1.89 6.79 0.65
N SER A 184 1.00 6.52 1.60
CA SER A 184 -0.26 7.24 1.77
C SER A 184 -0.02 8.72 2.12
N ILE A 185 0.98 9.01 2.96
CA ILE A 185 1.37 10.38 3.33
C ILE A 185 1.94 11.15 2.14
N ILE A 186 2.76 10.50 1.31
CA ILE A 186 3.50 11.17 0.23
C ILE A 186 2.63 11.39 -1.02
N LEU A 187 1.66 10.50 -1.28
CA LEU A 187 0.82 10.56 -2.47
C LEU A 187 -0.57 11.07 -2.12
N GLU A 188 -0.96 12.17 -2.74
CA GLU A 188 -2.23 12.86 -2.43
C GLU A 188 -3.46 12.08 -2.90
N HIS A 189 -3.37 11.31 -3.98
CA HIS A 189 -4.52 10.55 -4.51
C HIS A 189 -4.49 9.07 -4.06
N GLU A 190 -5.61 8.58 -3.52
CA GLU A 190 -5.70 7.25 -2.90
C GLU A 190 -5.33 6.14 -3.88
N ALA A 191 -5.88 6.18 -5.10
CA ALA A 191 -5.53 5.21 -6.14
C ALA A 191 -4.02 5.21 -6.47
N ASP A 192 -3.38 6.38 -6.55
CA ASP A 192 -1.95 6.46 -6.90
C ASP A 192 -1.12 5.84 -5.76
N ALA A 193 -1.53 6.06 -4.50
CA ALA A 193 -0.96 5.41 -3.33
C ALA A 193 -1.15 3.89 -3.35
N PHE A 194 -2.35 3.41 -3.70
CA PHE A 194 -2.64 1.98 -3.84
C PHE A 194 -1.71 1.31 -4.85
N TRP A 195 -1.56 1.86 -6.05
CA TRP A 195 -0.70 1.24 -7.08
C TRP A 195 0.79 1.30 -6.74
N CYS A 196 1.22 2.35 -6.03
CA CYS A 196 2.57 2.40 -5.48
C CYS A 196 2.79 1.32 -4.42
N PHE A 197 1.82 1.13 -3.52
CA PHE A 197 1.85 0.10 -2.50
C PHE A 197 1.81 -1.31 -3.11
N GLU A 198 0.94 -1.55 -4.08
CA GLU A 198 0.81 -2.81 -4.80
C GLU A 198 2.14 -3.22 -5.45
N ARG A 199 2.83 -2.28 -6.10
CA ARG A 199 4.15 -2.53 -6.69
C ARG A 199 5.25 -2.73 -5.67
N LEU A 200 5.19 -2.03 -4.53
CA LEU A 200 6.09 -2.30 -3.42
C LEU A 200 5.88 -3.75 -2.95
N MET A 201 4.64 -4.15 -2.70
CA MET A 201 4.28 -5.48 -2.23
C MET A 201 4.69 -6.57 -3.22
N ARG A 202 4.61 -6.36 -4.54
CA ARG A 202 5.15 -7.30 -5.53
C ARG A 202 6.66 -7.57 -5.35
N ARG A 203 7.44 -6.55 -4.94
CA ARG A 203 8.89 -6.67 -4.74
C ARG A 203 9.24 -7.32 -3.40
N VAL A 204 8.45 -7.04 -2.36
CA VAL A 204 8.67 -7.59 -1.01
C VAL A 204 7.84 -8.84 -0.74
N ARG A 205 7.10 -9.33 -1.73
CA ARG A 205 6.11 -10.42 -1.65
C ARG A 205 6.63 -11.64 -0.90
N GLU A 206 7.84 -12.08 -1.26
CA GLU A 206 8.47 -13.27 -0.69
C GLU A 206 8.75 -13.12 0.82
N ASN A 207 8.89 -11.90 1.34
CA ASN A 207 9.08 -11.68 2.78
C ASN A 207 7.81 -11.97 3.60
N PHE A 208 6.64 -11.86 2.97
CA PHE A 208 5.32 -12.01 3.60
C PHE A 208 4.67 -13.38 3.33
N LYS A 209 5.20 -14.15 2.37
CA LYS A 209 4.75 -15.53 2.17
C LYS A 209 5.16 -16.38 3.37
N SER A 210 4.17 -16.83 4.11
CA SER A 210 4.33 -17.87 5.14
C SER A 210 4.32 -19.25 4.47
N THR A 211 5.46 -19.68 3.91
CA THR A 211 5.61 -21.09 3.52
C THR A 211 6.03 -21.89 4.76
N SER A 212 5.40 -23.05 4.97
CA SER A 212 5.54 -23.96 6.12
C SER A 212 6.97 -24.42 6.47
N THR A 213 7.99 -23.99 5.73
CA THR A 213 9.41 -24.34 5.93
C THR A 213 10.36 -23.14 6.01
N THR A 214 9.99 -21.94 5.55
CA THR A 214 10.86 -20.76 5.56
C THR A 214 10.07 -19.46 5.40
N ILE A 215 10.25 -18.53 6.34
CA ILE A 215 9.83 -17.12 6.23
C ILE A 215 10.84 -16.41 5.32
N GLY A 216 10.43 -15.65 4.30
CA GLY A 216 11.37 -14.95 3.40
C GLY A 216 12.34 -14.01 4.12
N VAL A 217 11.93 -13.45 5.27
CA VAL A 217 12.80 -12.72 6.21
C VAL A 217 14.02 -13.54 6.62
N ARG A 218 13.91 -14.86 6.76
CA ARG A 218 15.02 -15.77 7.09
C ARG A 218 16.09 -15.82 5.99
N SER A 219 15.71 -15.67 4.71
CA SER A 219 16.66 -15.58 3.60
C SER A 219 17.50 -14.30 3.68
N GLN A 220 16.85 -13.17 4.00
CA GLN A 220 17.55 -11.91 4.24
C GLN A 220 18.46 -11.98 5.47
N LEU A 221 18.00 -12.60 6.57
CA LEU A 221 18.82 -12.83 7.76
C LEU A 221 20.01 -13.75 7.49
N THR A 222 19.86 -14.75 6.62
CA THR A 222 20.96 -15.63 6.21
C THR A 222 22.01 -14.86 5.38
N THR A 223 21.55 -14.01 4.47
CA THR A 223 22.41 -13.10 3.71
C THR A 223 23.16 -12.15 4.64
N LEU A 224 22.45 -11.54 5.59
CA LEU A 224 23.03 -10.65 6.60
C LEU A 224 24.05 -11.39 7.47
N SER A 225 23.76 -12.60 7.92
CA SER A 225 24.69 -13.43 8.71
C SER A 225 25.96 -13.75 7.92
N THR A 226 25.83 -14.03 6.62
CA THR A 226 26.98 -14.27 5.75
C THR A 226 27.85 -13.01 5.59
N ILE A 227 27.22 -11.84 5.40
CA ILE A 227 27.92 -10.55 5.33
C ILE A 227 28.57 -10.21 6.68
N MET A 228 27.90 -10.47 7.80
CA MET A 228 28.48 -10.25 9.13
C MET A 228 29.72 -11.12 9.33
N LYS A 229 29.66 -12.41 8.98
CA LYS A 229 30.82 -13.31 9.09
C LYS A 229 32.01 -12.87 8.23
N THR A 230 31.79 -12.16 7.13
CA THR A 230 32.87 -11.65 6.28
C THR A 230 33.39 -10.29 6.74
N VAL A 231 32.53 -9.43 7.26
CA VAL A 231 32.88 -8.06 7.68
C VAL A 231 33.42 -8.02 9.12
N ASP A 232 32.88 -8.84 10.01
CA ASP A 232 33.36 -9.02 11.38
C ASP A 232 33.31 -10.51 11.79
N PRO A 233 34.39 -11.27 11.54
CA PRO A 233 34.42 -12.71 11.79
C PRO A 233 34.40 -13.10 13.28
N LYS A 234 34.51 -12.14 14.20
CA LYS A 234 34.61 -12.38 15.64
C LYS A 234 33.30 -12.13 16.41
N LEU A 235 32.23 -11.75 15.70
CA LEU A 235 30.89 -11.50 16.25
C LEU A 235 29.96 -12.72 16.09
#